data_AF-A0A1M5QYU0-F1
#
_entry.id   AF-A0A1M5QYU0-F1
#
_cell.length_a   1.000
_cell.length_b   1.000
_cell.length_c   1.000
_cell.angle_alpha   90.00
_cell.angle_beta   90.00
_cell.angle_gamma   90.00
#
_symmetry.space_group_name_H-M   'P 1'
#
loop_
_entity.id
_entity.type
_entity.pdbx_description
1 polymer ?
#
loop_
_entity_poly.entity_id
_entity_poly.type
_entity_poly.pdbx_seq_one_letter_code
_entity_poly.pdbx_strand_id
1 'polypeptide(L)'
;MYTEKFIDLVEKSNINSKNFYSNILNIEEPNPYYIGYGNPNSKILILGKEKGFDKSNLLQLKYESIDNPMQWKYYTDNLFPMNTKKFYENTNYVNVFIPYRGKQKSGHTWTKYSILNKLIFSTKNEEYQDFFKTSFISEINYKPSKLSNIKNFKDEKRIEFLKHSYFKSFKVIILACGDYLNSVKIQEIFNVKLCENKSKSREKLVVYKNNNFILINARQLSMDVKNEYLERISEIVKHYM
;
A
#
# COMPACT_ATOMS: atom_id res chain seq x y z
N MET A 1 4.51 11.20 -16.35
CA MET A 1 3.12 11.70 -16.39
C MET A 1 2.23 10.74 -15.61
N TYR A 2 1.27 11.24 -14.84
CA TYR A 2 0.31 10.39 -14.11
C TYR A 2 -0.67 9.74 -15.09
N THR A 3 -1.12 8.51 -14.79
CA THR A 3 -2.16 7.87 -15.58
C THR A 3 -3.52 8.50 -15.30
N GLU A 4 -4.43 8.48 -16.28
CA GLU A 4 -5.82 8.96 -16.11
C GLU A 4 -6.52 8.25 -14.95
N LYS A 5 -6.31 6.93 -14.80
CA LYS A 5 -6.87 6.14 -13.69
C LYS A 5 -6.38 6.63 -12.33
N PHE A 6 -5.13 7.08 -12.23
CA PHE A 6 -4.61 7.62 -10.98
C PHE A 6 -5.16 9.01 -10.69
N ILE A 7 -5.24 9.88 -11.70
CA ILE A 7 -5.84 11.22 -11.57
C ILE A 7 -7.31 11.10 -11.11
N ASP A 8 -8.09 10.22 -11.73
CA ASP A 8 -9.49 9.94 -11.34
C ASP A 8 -9.60 9.44 -9.89
N LEU A 9 -8.68 8.56 -9.45
CA LEU A 9 -8.63 8.11 -8.05
C LEU A 9 -8.36 9.29 -7.10
N VAL A 10 -7.41 10.16 -7.45
CA VAL A 10 -7.01 11.31 -6.63
C VAL A 10 -8.16 12.30 -6.48
N GLU A 11 -8.87 12.63 -7.57
CA GLU A 11 -10.04 13.51 -7.53
C GLU A 11 -11.15 12.93 -6.65
N LYS A 12 -11.53 11.66 -6.89
CA LYS A 12 -12.55 10.97 -6.08
C LYS A 12 -12.17 10.90 -4.62
N SER A 13 -10.90 10.58 -4.33
CA SER A 13 -10.38 10.52 -2.97
C SER A 13 -10.48 11.89 -2.28
N ASN A 14 -10.16 12.99 -2.97
CA ASN A 14 -10.28 14.34 -2.42
C ASN A 14 -11.72 14.74 -2.14
N ILE A 15 -12.64 14.50 -3.08
CA ILE A 15 -14.07 14.80 -2.91
C ILE A 15 -14.63 14.00 -1.73
N ASN A 16 -14.38 12.70 -1.70
CA ASN A 16 -14.87 11.82 -0.64
C ASN A 16 -14.26 12.15 0.73
N SER A 17 -12.99 12.56 0.77
CA SER A 17 -12.34 13.02 2.01
C SER A 17 -12.98 14.31 2.54
N LYS A 18 -13.22 15.30 1.66
CA LYS A 18 -13.92 16.54 2.05
C LYS A 18 -15.30 16.24 2.63
N ASN A 19 -16.06 15.35 1.98
CA ASN A 19 -17.37 14.93 2.48
C ASN A 19 -17.26 14.21 3.82
N PHE A 20 -16.28 13.31 3.99
CA PHE A 20 -16.05 12.60 5.26
C PHE A 20 -15.74 13.55 6.41
N TYR A 21 -14.87 14.54 6.19
CA TYR A 21 -14.46 15.51 7.20
C TYR A 21 -15.43 16.70 7.38
N SER A 22 -16.49 16.79 6.57
CA SER A 22 -17.58 17.76 6.81
C SER A 22 -18.35 17.50 8.10
N ASN A 23 -18.29 16.26 8.60
CA ASN A 23 -18.80 15.89 9.92
C ASN A 23 -17.73 16.16 10.98
N ILE A 24 -18.06 17.02 11.95
CA ILE A 24 -17.18 17.39 13.07
C ILE A 24 -16.72 16.21 13.92
N LEU A 25 -17.41 15.08 13.90
CA LEU A 25 -16.98 13.88 14.62
C LEU A 25 -15.80 13.17 13.94
N ASN A 26 -15.47 13.54 12.69
CA ASN A 26 -14.46 12.86 11.90
C ASN A 26 -13.15 13.64 11.77
N ILE A 27 -13.01 14.88 12.26
CA ILE A 27 -11.85 15.76 11.98
C ILE A 27 -10.49 15.14 12.30
N GLU A 28 -10.44 14.26 13.30
CA GLU A 28 -9.22 13.55 13.72
C GLU A 28 -9.31 12.04 13.46
N GLU A 29 -10.30 11.60 12.68
CA GLU A 29 -10.42 10.19 12.31
C GLU A 29 -9.52 9.84 11.12
N PRO A 30 -8.93 8.63 11.10
CA PRO A 30 -8.18 8.14 9.95
C PRO A 30 -9.03 8.20 8.67
N ASN A 31 -8.39 8.56 7.56
CA ASN A 31 -9.09 8.76 6.29
C ASN A 31 -9.36 7.43 5.56
N PRO A 32 -10.62 6.99 5.37
CA PRO A 32 -10.93 5.77 4.62
C PRO A 32 -10.53 5.85 3.13
N TYR A 33 -10.39 7.06 2.59
CA TYR A 33 -10.01 7.33 1.20
C TYR A 33 -8.51 7.58 1.03
N TYR A 34 -7.68 7.28 2.04
CA TYR A 34 -6.22 7.29 1.96
C TYR A 34 -5.73 6.56 0.70
N ILE A 35 -4.89 7.20 -0.11
CA ILE A 35 -4.51 6.67 -1.42
C ILE A 35 -3.34 5.70 -1.28
N GLY A 36 -2.22 6.15 -0.71
CA GLY A 36 -0.98 5.37 -0.72
C GLY A 36 0.28 6.21 -0.80
N TYR A 37 1.40 5.53 -1.03
CA TYR A 37 2.72 6.11 -1.23
C TYR A 37 3.51 5.42 -2.35
N GLY A 38 4.57 6.07 -2.83
CA GLY A 38 5.48 5.50 -3.82
C GLY A 38 5.15 5.91 -5.25
N ASN A 39 5.66 5.15 -6.22
CA ASN A 39 5.53 5.47 -7.63
C ASN A 39 4.16 5.00 -8.16
N PRO A 40 3.26 5.92 -8.53
CA PRO A 40 1.91 5.53 -8.95
C PRO A 40 1.85 4.82 -10.31
N ASN A 41 2.95 4.83 -11.06
CA ASN A 41 3.10 4.17 -12.35
C ASN A 41 3.94 2.89 -12.27
N SER A 42 4.21 2.38 -11.07
CA SER A 42 4.96 1.14 -10.89
C SER A 42 4.24 -0.07 -11.48
N LYS A 43 4.98 -1.17 -11.70
CA LYS A 43 4.41 -2.47 -12.07
C LYS A 43 3.78 -3.20 -10.88
N ILE A 44 4.24 -2.89 -9.66
CA ILE A 44 3.89 -3.59 -8.42
C ILE A 44 3.09 -2.68 -7.50
N LEU A 45 1.96 -3.18 -7.01
CA LEU A 45 1.21 -2.63 -5.88
C LEU A 45 1.38 -3.54 -4.66
N ILE A 46 1.67 -2.97 -3.51
CA ILE A 46 1.67 -3.67 -2.23
C ILE A 46 0.55 -3.12 -1.36
N LEU A 47 -0.40 -3.97 -0.97
CA LEU A 47 -1.43 -3.63 0.00
C LEU A 47 -1.07 -4.24 1.34
N GLY A 48 -0.57 -3.40 2.24
CA GLY A 48 -0.30 -3.76 3.63
C GLY A 48 -1.58 -3.98 4.44
N LYS A 49 -1.38 -4.31 5.71
CA LYS A 49 -2.47 -4.59 6.64
C LYS A 49 -3.05 -3.29 7.20
N GLU A 50 -2.28 -2.57 8.01
CA GLU A 50 -2.53 -1.20 8.45
C GLU A 50 -1.20 -0.50 8.75
N LYS A 51 -1.27 0.83 8.92
CA LYS A 51 -0.12 1.64 9.36
C LYS A 51 0.23 1.33 10.82
N GLY A 52 1.51 1.10 11.09
CA GLY A 52 2.03 0.65 12.39
C GLY A 52 2.28 1.75 13.43
N PHE A 53 1.39 2.74 13.55
CA PHE A 53 1.50 3.81 14.55
C PHE A 53 0.24 3.93 15.40
N ASP A 54 0.33 4.72 16.48
CA ASP A 54 -0.79 4.97 17.38
C ASP A 54 -1.62 6.14 16.88
N LYS A 55 -2.95 6.02 16.83
CA LYS A 55 -3.83 7.10 16.36
C LYS A 55 -3.70 8.40 17.17
N SER A 56 -3.23 8.31 18.42
CA SER A 56 -2.93 9.48 19.26
C SER A 56 -1.73 10.30 18.78
N ASN A 57 -0.90 9.76 17.87
CA ASN A 57 0.12 10.54 17.17
C ASN A 57 -0.53 11.39 16.08
N LEU A 58 -1.18 12.48 16.49
CA LEU A 58 -1.98 13.35 15.62
C LEU A 58 -1.18 13.90 14.44
N LEU A 59 0.12 14.19 14.64
CA LEU A 59 0.97 14.72 13.59
C LEU A 59 1.23 13.68 12.49
N GLN A 60 1.55 12.44 12.89
CA GLN A 60 1.72 11.34 11.96
C GLN A 60 0.38 10.96 11.30
N LEU A 61 -0.71 10.96 12.05
CA LEU A 61 -2.05 10.71 11.53
C LEU A 61 -2.43 11.72 10.44
N LYS A 62 -2.14 13.01 10.68
CA LYS A 62 -2.36 14.08 9.72
C LYS A 62 -1.64 13.80 8.42
N TYR A 63 -0.31 13.63 8.45
CA TYR A 63 0.49 13.47 7.23
C TYR A 63 0.24 12.13 6.53
N GLU A 64 0.05 11.08 7.30
CA GLU A 64 -0.03 9.73 6.75
C GLU A 64 -1.43 9.27 6.38
N SER A 65 -2.46 9.97 6.83
CA SER A 65 -3.84 9.57 6.58
C SER A 65 -4.70 10.72 6.10
N ILE A 66 -4.84 11.77 6.92
CA ILE A 66 -5.81 12.85 6.69
C ILE A 66 -5.44 13.63 5.42
N ASP A 67 -4.21 14.11 5.35
CA ASP A 67 -3.71 14.98 4.28
C ASP A 67 -3.25 14.21 3.03
N ASN A 68 -3.15 12.88 3.09
CA ASN A 68 -2.60 12.07 1.98
C ASN A 68 -3.33 12.29 0.64
N PRO A 69 -4.68 12.33 0.57
CA PRO A 69 -5.39 12.68 -0.66
C PRO A 69 -5.08 14.10 -1.15
N MET A 70 -5.09 15.09 -0.27
CA MET A 70 -4.82 16.49 -0.61
C MET A 70 -3.41 16.65 -1.17
N GLN A 71 -2.44 16.00 -0.55
CA GLN A 71 -1.07 16.02 -1.01
C GLN A 71 -0.93 15.40 -2.41
N TRP A 72 -1.56 14.25 -2.67
CA TRP A 72 -1.58 13.67 -4.01
C TRP A 72 -2.21 14.62 -5.04
N LYS A 73 -3.30 15.30 -4.68
CA LYS A 73 -3.94 16.30 -5.55
C LYS A 73 -3.00 17.44 -5.90
N TYR A 74 -2.27 17.97 -4.92
CA TYR A 74 -1.24 18.98 -5.17
C TYR A 74 -0.19 18.47 -6.18
N TYR A 75 0.28 17.23 -6.03
CA TYR A 75 1.26 16.66 -6.95
C TYR A 75 0.71 16.41 -8.36
N THR A 76 -0.56 15.97 -8.49
CA THR A 76 -1.20 15.74 -9.80
C THR A 76 -1.55 17.03 -10.51
N ASP A 77 -2.15 18.01 -9.82
CA ASP A 77 -2.59 19.28 -10.41
C ASP A 77 -1.41 20.08 -10.97
N ASN A 78 -0.25 19.98 -10.31
CA ASN A 78 0.98 20.67 -10.72
C ASN A 78 1.92 19.79 -11.58
N LEU A 79 1.50 18.56 -11.91
CA LEU A 79 2.28 17.60 -12.71
C LEU A 79 3.71 17.34 -12.18
N PHE A 80 3.91 17.48 -10.86
CA PHE A 80 5.23 17.32 -10.26
C PHE A 80 5.69 15.86 -10.34
N PRO A 81 6.93 15.58 -10.77
CA PRO A 81 7.45 14.22 -10.78
C PRO A 81 7.76 13.74 -9.35
N MET A 82 7.99 12.43 -9.23
CA MET A 82 8.55 11.84 -8.01
C MET A 82 9.82 12.60 -7.59
N ASN A 83 9.86 13.02 -6.33
CA ASN A 83 10.95 13.82 -5.80
C ASN A 83 11.11 13.59 -4.29
N THR A 84 12.18 14.13 -3.73
CA THR A 84 12.50 14.03 -2.31
C THR A 84 12.24 15.33 -1.55
N LYS A 85 11.63 16.36 -2.14
CA LYS A 85 11.40 17.64 -1.43
C LYS A 85 10.36 17.43 -0.32
N LYS A 86 10.65 17.98 0.86
CA LYS A 86 9.69 17.97 1.97
C LYS A 86 8.46 18.79 1.60
N PHE A 87 7.29 18.26 1.92
CA PHE A 87 6.02 18.93 1.75
C PHE A 87 5.66 19.79 2.97
N TYR A 88 6.09 19.36 4.17
CA TYR A 88 5.96 20.12 5.41
C TYR A 88 7.33 20.47 5.96
N GLU A 89 7.50 21.71 6.41
CA GLU A 89 8.71 22.16 7.09
C GLU A 89 8.80 21.56 8.50
N ASN A 90 10.02 21.43 9.03
CA ASN A 90 10.29 20.99 10.41
C ASN A 90 9.72 19.61 10.81
N THR A 91 9.50 18.72 9.84
CA THR A 91 9.08 17.33 10.10
C THR A 91 10.08 16.32 9.53
N ASN A 92 10.05 15.08 10.04
CA ASN A 92 10.78 13.96 9.43
C ASN A 92 10.04 13.35 8.23
N TYR A 93 8.76 13.69 8.08
CA TYR A 93 7.98 13.32 6.92
C TYR A 93 8.46 14.13 5.71
N VAL A 94 8.56 13.48 4.56
CA VAL A 94 8.96 14.14 3.31
C VAL A 94 7.73 14.38 2.46
N ASN A 95 7.21 13.35 1.80
CA ASN A 95 6.07 13.47 0.90
C ASN A 95 5.44 12.11 0.57
N VAL A 96 4.36 12.11 -0.22
CA VAL A 96 3.67 10.89 -0.65
C VAL A 96 4.53 9.93 -1.48
N PHE A 97 5.59 10.37 -2.14
CA PHE A 97 6.45 9.44 -2.88
C PHE A 97 7.38 8.66 -1.96
N ILE A 98 7.97 9.35 -0.99
CA ILE A 98 8.97 8.79 -0.07
C ILE A 98 8.69 9.33 1.33
N PRO A 99 7.81 8.70 2.13
CA PRO A 99 7.30 9.30 3.36
C PRO A 99 8.38 9.69 4.39
N TYR A 100 9.44 8.90 4.52
CA TYR A 100 10.53 9.15 5.48
C TYR A 100 11.86 8.90 4.81
N ARG A 101 12.94 9.55 5.25
CA ARG A 101 14.32 9.26 4.81
C ARG A 101 15.07 8.41 5.85
N GLY A 102 16.12 7.74 5.39
CA GLY A 102 17.03 6.97 6.25
C GLY A 102 16.66 5.49 6.41
N LYS A 103 17.60 4.75 6.99
CA LYS A 103 17.46 3.32 7.26
C LYS A 103 16.50 3.14 8.44
N GLN A 104 15.41 2.40 8.22
CA GLN A 104 14.54 2.01 9.34
C GLN A 104 15.24 0.95 10.20
N LYS A 105 14.80 0.79 11.44
CA LYS A 105 15.33 -0.27 12.31
C LYS A 105 15.07 -1.65 11.67
N SER A 106 15.91 -2.63 12.01
CA SER A 106 15.68 -4.01 11.61
C SER A 106 14.30 -4.49 12.08
N GLY A 107 13.61 -5.30 11.27
CA GLY A 107 12.28 -5.84 11.61
C GLY A 107 11.08 -4.98 11.18
N HIS A 108 11.27 -3.74 10.72
CA HIS A 108 10.18 -2.94 10.15
C HIS A 108 9.64 -3.56 8.85
N THR A 109 8.33 -3.44 8.60
CA THR A 109 7.64 -3.93 7.40
C THR A 109 8.30 -3.45 6.11
N TRP A 110 8.71 -2.18 6.05
CA TRP A 110 9.39 -1.62 4.88
C TRP A 110 10.76 -2.25 4.62
N THR A 111 11.40 -2.85 5.64
CA THR A 111 12.66 -3.59 5.46
C THR A 111 12.38 -4.85 4.65
N LYS A 112 11.26 -5.52 4.91
CA LYS A 112 10.83 -6.69 4.15
C LYS A 112 10.43 -6.32 2.73
N TYR A 113 9.78 -5.18 2.52
CA TYR A 113 9.49 -4.67 1.18
C TYR A 113 10.78 -4.33 0.41
N SER A 114 11.76 -3.70 1.06
CA SER A 114 13.08 -3.43 0.47
C SER A 114 13.82 -4.72 0.07
N ILE A 115 13.85 -5.73 0.94
CA ILE A 115 14.46 -7.04 0.64
C ILE A 115 13.73 -7.72 -0.52
N LEU A 116 12.40 -7.78 -0.47
CA LEU A 116 11.59 -8.35 -1.56
C LEU A 116 11.85 -7.64 -2.88
N ASN A 117 11.98 -6.31 -2.86
CA ASN A 117 12.28 -5.52 -4.03
C ASN A 117 13.65 -5.87 -4.63
N LYS A 118 14.69 -5.98 -3.80
CA LYS A 118 16.03 -6.41 -4.22
C LYS A 118 15.99 -7.81 -4.82
N LEU A 119 15.24 -8.73 -4.21
CA LEU A 119 15.05 -10.08 -4.74
C LEU A 119 14.39 -10.06 -6.11
N ILE A 120 13.36 -9.23 -6.33
CA ILE A 120 12.62 -9.12 -7.60
C ILE A 120 13.48 -8.51 -8.72
N PHE A 121 14.14 -7.38 -8.45
CA PHE A 121 14.83 -6.59 -9.49
C PHE A 121 16.34 -6.84 -9.57
N SER A 122 16.90 -7.70 -8.72
CA SER A 122 18.34 -7.99 -8.63
C SER A 122 19.20 -6.71 -8.55
N THR A 123 18.70 -5.66 -7.89
CA THR A 123 19.39 -4.36 -7.84
C THR A 123 20.59 -4.43 -6.89
N LYS A 124 21.75 -3.94 -7.37
CA LYS A 124 22.96 -3.75 -6.54
C LYS A 124 22.87 -2.53 -5.61
N ASN A 125 21.85 -1.68 -5.79
CA ASN A 125 21.71 -0.46 -5.00
C ASN A 125 21.30 -0.76 -3.54
N GLU A 126 22.00 -0.11 -2.61
CA GLU A 126 21.77 -0.27 -1.18
C GLU A 126 20.71 0.67 -0.62
N GLU A 127 20.17 1.60 -1.42
CA GLU A 127 19.18 2.56 -0.95
C GLU A 127 17.92 1.83 -0.45
N TYR A 128 17.74 1.88 0.86
CA TYR A 128 16.68 1.18 1.59
C TYR A 128 15.26 1.48 1.07
N GLN A 129 15.08 2.63 0.40
CA GLN A 129 13.79 3.18 -0.05
C GLN A 129 13.55 3.04 -1.55
N ASP A 130 14.42 2.33 -2.27
CA ASP A 130 14.26 2.08 -3.71
C ASP A 130 12.95 1.36 -4.05
N PHE A 131 12.36 0.63 -3.08
CA PHE A 131 11.07 -0.01 -3.31
C PHE A 131 9.94 1.00 -3.58
N PHE A 132 10.01 2.24 -3.08
CA PHE A 132 9.04 3.29 -3.41
C PHE A 132 9.18 3.77 -4.86
N LYS A 133 10.36 3.63 -5.48
CA LYS A 133 10.58 3.98 -6.90
C LYS A 133 9.98 2.91 -7.83
N THR A 134 9.94 1.67 -7.36
CA THR A 134 9.56 0.49 -8.17
C THR A 134 8.21 -0.10 -7.77
N SER A 135 7.57 0.40 -6.71
CA SER A 135 6.28 -0.06 -6.19
C SER A 135 5.44 1.12 -5.71
N PHE A 136 4.13 0.92 -5.73
CA PHE A 136 3.16 1.74 -5.01
C PHE A 136 2.69 0.94 -3.80
N ILE A 137 2.48 1.59 -2.66
CA ILE A 137 1.97 0.94 -1.45
C ILE A 137 0.70 1.61 -0.96
N SER A 138 -0.22 0.83 -0.42
CA SER A 138 -1.39 1.31 0.32
C SER A 138 -1.76 0.28 1.39
N GLU A 139 -2.85 0.49 2.12
CA GLU A 139 -3.26 -0.38 3.22
C GLU A 139 -4.68 -0.92 3.02
N ILE A 140 -4.94 -2.16 3.45
CA ILE A 140 -6.31 -2.69 3.51
C ILE A 140 -7.11 -1.97 4.60
N ASN A 141 -6.56 -1.89 5.80
CA ASN A 141 -7.14 -1.15 6.91
C ASN A 141 -6.50 0.23 7.02
N TYR A 142 -7.31 1.26 6.81
CA TYR A 142 -6.87 2.65 6.85
C TYR A 142 -6.64 3.15 8.29
N LYS A 143 -7.18 2.46 9.31
CA LYS A 143 -7.02 2.84 10.71
C LYS A 143 -5.67 2.34 11.22
N PRO A 144 -4.78 3.25 11.67
CA PRO A 144 -3.48 2.86 12.17
C PRO A 144 -3.62 2.06 13.47
N SER A 145 -2.73 1.10 13.67
CA SER A 145 -2.61 0.38 14.93
C SER A 145 -1.21 -0.20 15.10
N LYS A 146 -0.68 -0.14 16.34
CA LYS A 146 0.53 -0.86 16.72
C LYS A 146 0.30 -2.37 16.84
N LEU A 147 -0.91 -2.77 17.21
CA LEU A 147 -1.31 -4.16 17.42
C LEU A 147 -2.60 -4.46 16.65
N SER A 148 -2.56 -5.43 15.74
CA SER A 148 -3.75 -5.80 14.98
C SER A 148 -4.70 -6.64 15.85
N ASN A 149 -5.84 -6.06 16.23
CA ASN A 149 -6.90 -6.78 16.95
C ASN A 149 -8.02 -7.27 16.02
N ILE A 150 -7.93 -6.97 14.73
CA ILE A 150 -8.92 -7.36 13.73
C ILE A 150 -8.49 -8.68 13.10
N LYS A 151 -9.44 -9.63 12.95
CA LYS A 151 -9.23 -10.88 12.21
C LYS A 151 -9.68 -10.77 10.75
N ASN A 152 -10.76 -10.03 10.49
CA ASN A 152 -11.38 -9.84 9.18
C ASN A 152 -11.79 -8.38 9.02
N PHE A 153 -11.34 -7.74 7.94
CA PHE A 153 -11.62 -6.35 7.64
C PHE A 153 -12.96 -6.22 6.92
N LYS A 154 -13.83 -5.32 7.41
CA LYS A 154 -15.23 -5.20 6.96
C LYS A 154 -15.67 -3.76 6.65
N ASP A 155 -14.77 -2.78 6.69
CA ASP A 155 -15.17 -1.40 6.41
C ASP A 155 -15.53 -1.24 4.93
N GLU A 156 -16.81 -0.97 4.67
CA GLU A 156 -17.37 -0.92 3.32
C GLU A 156 -16.85 0.26 2.51
N LYS A 157 -16.62 1.42 3.14
CA LYS A 157 -16.08 2.61 2.45
C LYS A 157 -14.70 2.30 1.88
N ARG A 158 -13.86 1.65 2.69
CA ARG A 158 -12.51 1.27 2.26
C ARG A 158 -12.51 0.15 1.23
N ILE A 159 -13.38 -0.86 1.39
CA ILE A 159 -13.54 -1.94 0.42
C ILE A 159 -13.97 -1.39 -0.93
N GLU A 160 -14.96 -0.49 -0.95
CA GLU A 160 -15.45 0.14 -2.18
C GLU A 160 -14.37 1.03 -2.82
N PHE A 161 -13.62 1.78 -2.01
CA PHE A 161 -12.48 2.55 -2.51
C PHE A 161 -11.41 1.67 -3.20
N LEU A 162 -11.12 0.48 -2.65
CA LEU A 162 -10.17 -0.45 -3.25
C LEU A 162 -10.68 -1.11 -4.55
N LYS A 163 -11.98 -1.04 -4.86
CA LYS A 163 -12.53 -1.48 -6.16
C LYS A 163 -12.21 -0.52 -7.31
N HIS A 164 -11.61 0.64 -7.03
CA HIS A 164 -11.23 1.59 -8.07
C HIS A 164 -10.33 0.94 -9.14
N SER A 165 -10.49 1.37 -10.40
CA SER A 165 -9.78 0.81 -11.55
C SER A 165 -8.25 0.94 -11.44
N TYR A 166 -7.77 1.96 -10.74
CA TYR A 166 -6.35 2.17 -10.44
C TYR A 166 -5.70 1.01 -9.67
N PHE A 167 -6.34 0.51 -8.61
CA PHE A 167 -5.76 -0.61 -7.84
C PHE A 167 -5.67 -1.91 -8.66
N LYS A 168 -6.37 -1.98 -9.80
CA LYS A 168 -6.36 -3.08 -10.76
C LYS A 168 -5.50 -2.80 -12.00
N SER A 169 -4.79 -1.67 -12.07
CA SER A 169 -3.94 -1.33 -13.23
C SER A 169 -2.49 -1.80 -13.11
N PHE A 170 -2.11 -2.36 -11.97
CA PHE A 170 -0.77 -2.90 -11.75
C PHE A 170 -0.65 -4.31 -12.35
N LYS A 171 0.55 -4.68 -12.84
CA LYS A 171 0.82 -6.05 -13.33
C LYS A 171 0.82 -7.08 -12.20
N VAL A 172 1.24 -6.65 -11.01
CA VAL A 172 1.39 -7.50 -9.83
C VAL A 172 0.83 -6.78 -8.62
N ILE A 173 -0.08 -7.44 -7.89
CA ILE A 173 -0.61 -6.98 -6.61
C ILE A 173 -0.18 -7.94 -5.51
N ILE A 174 0.42 -7.42 -4.44
CA ILE A 174 0.82 -8.20 -3.27
C ILE A 174 -0.06 -7.77 -2.09
N LEU A 175 -1.01 -8.61 -1.69
CA LEU A 175 -1.79 -8.40 -0.46
C LEU A 175 -0.98 -8.94 0.72
N ALA A 176 -0.25 -8.07 1.40
CA ALA A 176 0.53 -8.38 2.60
C ALA A 176 -0.32 -8.21 3.88
N CYS A 177 -1.54 -8.79 3.89
CA CYS A 177 -2.53 -8.60 4.94
C CYS A 177 -3.07 -9.90 5.56
N GLY A 178 -2.60 -11.07 5.13
CA GLY A 178 -3.02 -12.37 5.66
C GLY A 178 -4.51 -12.63 5.44
N ASP A 179 -5.25 -12.84 6.52
CA ASP A 179 -6.67 -13.22 6.50
C ASP A 179 -7.64 -12.04 6.63
N TYR A 180 -7.14 -10.80 6.55
CA TYR A 180 -8.00 -9.60 6.56
C TYR A 180 -9.10 -9.64 5.50
N LEU A 181 -8.78 -10.21 4.34
CA LEU A 181 -9.74 -10.47 3.28
C LEU A 181 -9.78 -11.98 3.01
N ASN A 182 -10.99 -12.53 2.96
CA ASN A 182 -11.20 -13.90 2.53
C ASN A 182 -11.16 -14.02 0.99
N SER A 183 -11.12 -15.25 0.48
CA SER A 183 -11.03 -15.51 -0.96
C SER A 183 -12.17 -14.86 -1.75
N VAL A 184 -13.40 -14.89 -1.24
CA VAL A 184 -14.57 -14.30 -1.91
C VAL A 184 -14.40 -12.79 -2.07
N LYS A 185 -14.06 -12.08 -1.00
CA LYS A 185 -13.82 -10.62 -1.04
C LYS A 185 -12.67 -10.24 -1.95
N ILE A 186 -11.59 -11.03 -1.99
CA ILE A 186 -10.45 -10.75 -2.89
C ILE A 186 -10.88 -10.85 -4.35
N GLN A 187 -11.62 -11.91 -4.69
CA GLN A 187 -12.12 -12.09 -6.06
C GLN A 187 -13.10 -10.98 -6.44
N GLU A 188 -13.96 -10.54 -5.52
CA GLU A 188 -14.91 -9.42 -5.74
C GLU A 188 -14.19 -8.08 -5.93
N ILE A 189 -13.28 -7.71 -5.03
CA ILE A 189 -12.61 -6.40 -5.06
C ILE A 189 -11.75 -6.25 -6.32
N PHE A 190 -10.98 -7.29 -6.64
CA PHE A 190 -9.96 -7.22 -7.68
C PHE A 190 -10.41 -7.85 -9.01
N ASN A 191 -11.58 -8.48 -9.07
CA ASN A 191 -12.05 -9.22 -10.25
C ASN A 191 -10.99 -10.23 -10.75
N VAL A 192 -10.58 -11.12 -9.85
CA VAL A 192 -9.60 -12.18 -10.10
C VAL A 192 -10.20 -13.53 -9.74
N LYS A 193 -9.60 -14.62 -10.23
CA LYS A 193 -9.95 -15.99 -9.86
C LYS A 193 -8.80 -16.65 -9.11
N LEU A 194 -9.13 -17.51 -8.14
CA LEU A 194 -8.15 -18.34 -7.47
C LEU A 194 -7.43 -19.22 -8.50
N CYS A 195 -6.10 -19.20 -8.48
CA CYS A 195 -5.26 -19.99 -9.39
C CYS A 195 -4.54 -21.10 -8.62
N GLU A 196 -3.81 -20.75 -7.56
CA GLU A 196 -2.97 -21.70 -6.83
C GLU A 196 -2.91 -21.37 -5.33
N ASN A 197 -2.76 -22.38 -4.49
CA ASN A 197 -2.45 -22.22 -3.08
C ASN A 197 -1.10 -22.88 -2.77
N LYS A 198 -0.07 -22.05 -2.58
CA LYS A 198 1.29 -22.47 -2.23
C LYS A 198 1.58 -22.24 -0.74
N SER A 199 0.56 -22.11 0.11
CA SER A 199 0.75 -21.79 1.53
C SER A 199 1.53 -22.90 2.24
N LYS A 200 2.42 -22.51 3.16
CA LYS A 200 3.03 -23.41 4.15
C LYS A 200 2.56 -23.02 5.55
N SER A 201 2.89 -23.84 6.56
CA SER A 201 2.55 -23.52 7.95
C SER A 201 3.02 -22.11 8.33
N ARG A 202 2.08 -21.27 8.79
CA ARG A 202 2.30 -19.84 9.12
C ARG A 202 2.84 -18.97 7.97
N GLU A 203 2.77 -19.45 6.73
CA GLU A 203 3.27 -18.79 5.51
C GLU A 203 2.19 -18.83 4.43
N LYS A 204 1.11 -18.05 4.64
CA LYS A 204 0.04 -17.90 3.66
C LYS A 204 0.62 -17.42 2.33
N LEU A 205 0.35 -18.11 1.23
CA LEU A 205 0.80 -17.73 -0.11
C LEU A 205 -0.19 -18.26 -1.13
N VAL A 206 -1.20 -17.46 -1.43
CA VAL A 206 -2.30 -17.84 -2.35
C VAL A 206 -2.27 -16.93 -3.56
N VAL A 207 -2.26 -17.50 -4.75
CA VAL A 207 -2.18 -16.77 -6.02
C VAL A 207 -3.54 -16.74 -6.69
N TYR A 208 -3.95 -15.55 -7.08
CA TYR A 208 -5.12 -15.25 -7.90
C TYR A 208 -4.66 -14.60 -9.19
N LYS A 209 -5.44 -14.72 -10.26
CA LYS A 209 -5.14 -14.07 -11.53
C LYS A 209 -6.38 -13.71 -12.32
N ASN A 210 -6.21 -12.76 -13.24
CA ASN A 210 -7.05 -12.60 -14.42
C ASN A 210 -6.14 -12.43 -15.64
N ASN A 211 -6.70 -11.99 -16.77
CA ASN A 211 -5.92 -11.84 -18.01
C ASN A 211 -4.92 -10.67 -17.95
N ASN A 212 -5.07 -9.75 -17.00
CA ASN A 212 -4.30 -8.50 -16.95
C ASN A 212 -3.20 -8.52 -15.89
N PHE A 213 -3.42 -9.18 -14.75
CA PHE A 213 -2.49 -9.17 -13.63
C PHE A 213 -2.60 -10.40 -12.74
N ILE A 214 -1.58 -10.59 -11.90
CA ILE A 214 -1.59 -11.52 -10.78
C ILE A 214 -1.77 -10.82 -9.45
N LEU A 215 -2.41 -11.50 -8.52
CA LEU A 215 -2.55 -11.07 -7.14
C LEU A 215 -2.08 -12.17 -6.20
N ILE A 216 -1.11 -11.84 -5.34
CA ILE A 216 -0.52 -12.73 -4.35
C ILE A 216 -1.05 -12.34 -2.98
N ASN A 217 -1.88 -13.18 -2.37
CA ASN A 217 -2.29 -13.04 -0.98
C ASN A 217 -1.26 -13.71 -0.06
N ALA A 218 -0.49 -12.87 0.61
CA ALA A 218 0.60 -13.23 1.50
C ALA A 218 0.21 -12.97 2.97
N ARG A 219 0.93 -13.60 3.90
CA ARG A 219 0.90 -13.14 5.29
C ARG A 219 1.42 -11.69 5.39
N GLN A 220 1.15 -11.03 6.51
CA GLN A 220 1.78 -9.74 6.80
C GLN A 220 3.31 -9.87 6.76
N LEU A 221 3.97 -8.97 6.03
CA LEU A 221 5.43 -8.94 5.87
C LEU A 221 6.09 -8.20 7.03
N SER A 222 5.99 -8.77 8.24
CA SER A 222 6.51 -8.24 9.51
C SER A 222 7.89 -8.81 9.87
N MET A 223 8.36 -8.45 11.07
CA MET A 223 9.68 -8.82 11.62
C MET A 223 10.02 -10.32 11.53
N ASP A 224 9.04 -11.19 11.75
CA ASP A 224 9.19 -12.64 11.83
C ASP A 224 9.17 -13.36 10.47
N VAL A 225 9.02 -12.62 9.37
CA VAL A 225 9.08 -13.19 8.03
C VAL A 225 10.52 -13.52 7.64
N LYS A 226 10.75 -14.79 7.28
CA LYS A 226 12.05 -15.28 6.83
C LYS A 226 12.36 -14.87 5.38
N ASN A 227 13.63 -14.80 5.02
CA ASN A 227 14.04 -14.40 3.68
C ASN A 227 13.63 -15.44 2.62
N GLU A 228 13.65 -16.74 2.94
CA GLU A 228 13.22 -17.82 2.04
C GLU A 228 11.74 -17.67 1.64
N TYR A 229 10.90 -17.12 2.52
CA TYR A 229 9.51 -16.81 2.18
C TYR A 229 9.41 -15.62 1.20
N LEU A 230 10.26 -14.60 1.36
CA LEU A 230 10.33 -13.49 0.41
C LEU A 230 10.87 -13.93 -0.96
N GLU A 231 11.82 -14.86 -1.00
CA GLU A 231 12.34 -15.47 -2.23
C GLU A 231 11.21 -16.16 -3.01
N ARG A 232 10.39 -16.97 -2.33
CA ARG A 232 9.22 -17.62 -2.94
C ARG A 232 8.20 -16.63 -3.50
N ILE A 233 7.96 -15.51 -2.81
CA ILE A 233 7.13 -14.43 -3.37
C ILE A 233 7.81 -13.86 -4.62
N SER A 234 9.11 -13.56 -4.55
CA SER A 234 9.86 -12.95 -5.65
C SER A 234 9.88 -13.81 -6.91
N GLU A 235 9.98 -15.14 -6.78
CA GLU A 235 9.95 -16.09 -7.89
C GLU A 235 8.61 -16.02 -8.62
N ILE A 236 7.49 -15.99 -7.88
CA ILE A 236 6.16 -15.82 -8.47
C ILE A 236 6.09 -14.47 -9.17
N VAL A 237 6.51 -13.39 -8.52
CA VAL A 237 6.47 -12.04 -9.10
C VAL A 237 7.26 -11.97 -10.41
N LYS A 238 8.50 -12.48 -10.42
CA LYS A 238 9.39 -12.47 -11.59
C LYS A 238 8.78 -13.18 -12.80
N HIS A 239 8.02 -14.24 -12.59
CA HIS A 239 7.39 -14.99 -13.69
C HIS A 239 6.35 -14.16 -14.47
N TYR A 240 5.82 -13.07 -13.90
CA TYR A 240 4.73 -12.28 -14.48
C TYR A 240 5.09 -10.80 -14.79
N MET A 241 6.36 -10.41 -14.64
CA MET A 241 6.80 -9.01 -14.77
C MET A 241 7.30 -8.62 -16.16
#